data_AF-A0A1S1P535-F1
#
_entry.id   AF-A0A1S1P535-F1
#
_cell.length_a   1.000
_cell.length_b   1.000
_cell.length_c   1.000
_cell.angle_alpha   90.00
_cell.angle_beta   90.00
_cell.angle_gamma   90.00
#
_symmetry.space_group_name_H-M   'P 1'
#
loop_
_entity.id
_entity.type
_entity.pdbx_description
1 polymer ?
#
loop_
_entity_poly.entity_id
_entity_poly.type
_entity_poly.pdbx_seq_one_letter_code
_entity_poly.pdbx_strand_id
1 'polypeptide(L)' 'MKYNQISSNGLRALHSGIVSALAEDDAQPPHRKAYGVREYPDWRRHADCIEAELAARGQWIVPVRW' A
#
# COMPACT_ATOMS: atom_id res chain seq x y z
N MET A 1 -11.32 -4.29 -6.19
CA MET A 1 -11.28 -2.81 -6.26
C MET A 1 -10.95 -2.40 -7.70
N LYS A 2 -11.58 -1.35 -8.25
CA LYS A 2 -11.32 -0.87 -9.62
C LYS A 2 -10.30 0.28 -9.59
N TYR A 3 -9.00 -0.04 -9.58
CA TYR A 3 -7.92 0.94 -9.45
C TYR A 3 -7.86 1.94 -10.61
N ASN A 4 -8.22 1.50 -11.81
CA ASN A 4 -8.30 2.34 -13.00
C ASN A 4 -9.37 3.47 -12.91
N GLN A 5 -10.35 3.36 -12.00
CA GLN A 5 -11.36 4.40 -11.78
C GLN A 5 -10.96 5.43 -10.72
N ILE A 6 -9.86 5.20 -10.01
CA ILE A 6 -9.37 6.08 -8.95
C ILE A 6 -8.40 7.09 -9.57
N SER A 7 -8.47 8.35 -9.14
CA SER A 7 -7.53 9.37 -9.60
C SER A 7 -6.09 9.04 -9.16
N SER A 8 -5.09 9.54 -9.88
CA SER A 8 -3.68 9.29 -9.52
C SER A 8 -3.35 9.78 -8.11
N ASN A 9 -3.95 10.91 -7.68
CA ASN A 9 -3.79 11.42 -6.31
C ASN A 9 -4.43 10.48 -5.28
N GLY A 10 -5.60 9.91 -5.57
CA GLY A 10 -6.24 8.92 -4.71
C GLY A 10 -5.40 7.66 -4.58
N LEU A 11 -4.84 7.16 -5.69
CA LEU A 11 -3.92 6.01 -5.68
C LEU A 11 -2.66 6.29 -4.84
N ARG A 12 -2.06 7.48 -4.97
CA ARG A 12 -0.93 7.90 -4.13
C ARG A 12 -1.29 7.97 -2.65
N ALA A 13 -2.47 8.48 -2.31
CA ALA A 13 -2.95 8.54 -0.93
C ALA A 13 -3.16 7.13 -0.34
N LEU A 14 -3.76 6.22 -1.11
CA LEU A 14 -3.92 4.82 -0.70
C LEU A 14 -2.58 4.13 -0.50
N HIS A 15 -1.63 4.30 -1.44
CA HIS A 15 -0.27 3.77 -1.31
C HIS A 15 0.43 4.29 -0.06
N SER A 16 0.37 5.60 0.20
CA SER A 16 0.93 6.24 1.40
C SER A 16 0.31 5.69 2.69
N GLY A 17 -1.00 5.41 2.67
CA GLY A 17 -1.69 4.77 3.79
C GLY A 17 -1.14 3.37 4.09
N ILE A 18 -0.89 2.55 3.05
CA ILE A 18 -0.29 1.23 3.20
C ILE A 18 1.12 1.33 3.79
N VAL A 19 1.94 2.28 3.30
CA VAL A 19 3.30 2.51 3.83
C VAL A 19 3.26 2.91 5.30
N SER A 20 2.33 3.79 5.68
CA SER A 20 2.18 4.25 7.06
C SER A 20 1.72 3.11 7.99
N ALA A 21 0.73 2.32 7.55
CA ALA A 21 0.25 1.16 8.31
C ALA A 21 1.35 0.11 8.51
N LEU A 22 2.16 -0.16 7.46
CA LEU A 22 3.30 -1.06 7.58
C LEU A 22 4.33 -0.55 8.58
N ALA A 23 4.69 0.74 8.50
CA ALA A 23 5.65 1.34 9.41
C ALA A 23 5.17 1.33 10.87
N GLU A 24 3.86 1.52 11.08
CA GLU A 24 3.26 1.45 12.41
C GLU A 24 3.30 0.02 12.96
N ASP A 25 2.88 -0.98 12.19
CA ASP A 25 2.93 -2.38 12.60
C ASP A 25 4.37 -2.87 12.84
N ASP A 26 5.33 -2.45 12.01
CA ASP A 26 6.74 -2.81 12.15
C ASP A 26 7.39 -2.17 13.39
N ALA A 27 6.84 -1.06 13.87
CA ALA A 27 7.28 -0.42 15.12
C ALA A 27 6.67 -1.05 16.39
N GLN A 28 5.63 -1.88 16.25
CA GLN A 28 4.95 -2.52 17.38
C GLN A 28 5.38 -3.97 17.60
N PRO A 29 5.35 -4.49 18.83
CA PRO A 29 5.53 -5.92 19.07
C PRO A 29 4.37 -6.73 18.47
N PRO A 30 4.56 -8.03 18.14
CA PRO A 30 3.59 -8.83 17.39
C PRO A 30 2.15 -8.83 17.93
N HIS A 31 1.96 -8.71 19.25
CA HIS A 31 0.65 -8.71 19.90
C HIS A 31 -0.06 -7.34 19.93
N ARG A 32 0.56 -6.29 19.37
CA ARG A 32 0.01 -4.91 19.34
C ARG A 32 -0.11 -4.33 17.93
N LYS A 33 0.15 -5.13 16.90
CA LYS A 33 -0.04 -4.71 15.51
C LYS A 33 -1.51 -4.41 15.27
N ALA A 34 -1.79 -3.20 14.80
CA ALA A 34 -3.15 -2.73 14.61
C ALA A 34 -3.73 -3.22 13.27
N TYR A 35 -2.87 -3.47 12.28
CA TYR A 35 -3.29 -3.69 10.89
C TYR A 35 -2.98 -5.09 10.35
N GLY A 36 -2.01 -5.79 10.96
CA GLY A 36 -1.54 -7.09 10.49
C GLY A 36 -0.95 -7.04 9.08
N VAL A 37 -0.23 -5.96 8.72
CA VAL A 37 0.17 -5.69 7.32
C VAL A 37 1.03 -6.82 6.73
N ARG A 38 1.88 -7.44 7.55
CA ARG A 38 2.72 -8.59 7.15
C ARG A 38 2.01 -9.94 7.23
N GLU A 39 0.88 -9.99 7.93
CA GLU A 39 0.15 -11.22 8.22
C GLU A 39 -0.94 -11.48 7.17
N TYR A 40 -1.56 -10.42 6.64
CA TYR A 40 -2.57 -10.52 5.60
C TYR A 40 -1.98 -10.22 4.21
N PRO A 41 -1.92 -11.21 3.29
CA PRO A 41 -1.28 -11.05 1.98
C PRO A 41 -2.02 -10.06 1.07
N ASP A 42 -3.27 -9.75 1.38
CA ASP A 42 -4.07 -8.79 0.63
C ASP A 42 -3.42 -7.39 0.64
N TRP A 43 -2.76 -6.98 1.73
CA TRP A 43 -2.03 -5.70 1.78
C TRP A 43 -1.00 -5.57 0.65
N ARG A 44 -0.21 -6.64 0.44
CA ARG A 44 0.78 -6.69 -0.64
C ARG A 44 0.13 -6.64 -2.01
N ARG A 45 -0.91 -7.45 -2.22
CA ARG A 45 -1.66 -7.42 -3.48
C ARG A 45 -2.26 -6.04 -3.77
N HIS A 46 -2.78 -5.37 -2.73
CA HIS A 46 -3.33 -4.02 -2.86
C HIS A 46 -2.25 -3.01 -3.29
N ALA A 47 -1.09 -3.03 -2.65
CA ALA A 47 0.03 -2.15 -3.05
C ALA A 47 0.52 -2.45 -4.47
N ASP A 48 0.74 -3.71 -4.81
CA ASP A 48 1.23 -4.12 -6.14
C ASP A 48 0.27 -3.65 -7.25
N CYS A 49 -1.05 -3.75 -7.03
CA CYS A 49 -2.06 -3.24 -7.97
C CYS A 49 -2.04 -1.71 -8.11
N ILE A 50 -1.84 -0.98 -7.00
CA ILE A 50 -1.76 0.49 -7.02
C ILE A 50 -0.50 0.94 -7.76
N GLU A 51 0.64 0.31 -7.48
CA GLU A 51 1.92 0.60 -8.10
C GLU A 51 1.90 0.32 -9.61
N ALA A 52 1.33 -0.81 -10.02
CA ALA A 52 1.15 -1.14 -11.42
C ALA A 52 0.28 -0.11 -12.16
N GLU A 53 -0.81 0.35 -11.55
CA GLU A 53 -1.70 1.35 -12.14
C GLU A 53 -1.03 2.74 -12.22
N LEU A 54 -0.29 3.16 -11.19
CA LEU A 54 0.49 4.40 -11.23
C LEU A 54 1.59 4.34 -12.30
N ALA A 55 2.30 3.22 -12.38
CA ALA A 55 3.31 3.00 -13.42
C ALA A 55 2.70 3.06 -14.83
N ALA A 56 1.54 2.42 -15.05
CA ALA A 56 0.83 2.48 -16.32
C ALA A 56 0.40 3.90 -16.73
N ARG A 57 0.21 4.81 -15.75
CA ARG A 57 -0.09 6.23 -15.96
C ARG A 57 1.16 7.11 -16.09
N GLY A 58 2.35 6.53 -16.16
CA GLY A 58 3.62 7.27 -16.17
C GLY A 58 3.90 8.03 -14.88
N GLN A 59 3.30 7.61 -13.76
CA GLN A 59 3.48 8.22 -12.45
C GLN A 59 4.51 7.43 -11.65
N TRP A 60 5.65 8.04 -11.35
CA TRP A 60 6.67 7.42 -10.51
C TRP A 60 6.23 7.40 -9.02
N ILE A 61 6.46 6.26 -8.37
CA ILE A 61 6.29 6.06 -6.92
C ILE A 61 7.38 5.10 -6.42
N VAL A 62 7.75 5.22 -5.15
CA VAL A 62 8.67 4.27 -4.50
C VAL A 62 7.88 3.04 -4.09
N PRO A 63 8.25 1.82 -4.54
CA PRO A 63 7.55 0.60 -4.16
C PRO A 63 7.59 0.34 -2.64
N VAL A 64 6.53 -0.26 -2.09
CA VAL A 64 6.51 -0.70 -0.69
C VAL A 64 7.58 -1.79 -0.48
N ARG A 65 8.38 -1.64 0.57
CA ARG A 65 9.37 -2.65 0.97
C ARG A 65 8.71 -3.68 1.89
N TRP A 66 8.32 -4.80 1.31
CA TRP A 66 7.82 -5.98 2.02
C TRP A 66 8.93 -6.75 2.72
#